data_AF-A0A3C0FJ22-F1
#
_entry.id   AF-A0A3C0FJ22-F1
#
_cell.length_a   1.000
_cell.length_b   1.000
_cell.length_c   1.000
_cell.angle_alpha   90.00
_cell.angle_beta   90.00
_cell.angle_gamma   90.00
#
_symmetry.space_group_name_H-M   'P 1'
#
loop_
_entity.id
_entity.type
_entity.pdbx_description
1 polymer ?
#
loop_
_entity_poly.entity_id
_entity_poly.type
_entity_poly.pdbx_seq_one_letter_code
_entity_poly.pdbx_strand_id
1 'polypeptide(L)' 'MFLVVGLGNPGSGYAANRHNIGFMAADELVRRYSFGPWRKK' A
#
# COMPACT_ATOMS: atom_id res chain seq x y z
N MET A 1 12.79 5.83 -13.35
CA MET A 1 12.11 4.72 -12.66
C MET A 1 11.45 5.31 -11.44
N PHE A 2 10.19 4.97 -11.15
CA PHE A 2 9.51 5.43 -9.94
C PHE A 2 9.26 4.24 -9.02
N LEU A 3 9.40 4.48 -7.71
CA LEU A 3 9.02 3.55 -6.65
C LEU A 3 7.98 4.26 -5.79
N VAL A 4 6.81 3.65 -5.66
CA VAL A 4 5.74 4.12 -4.78
C VAL A 4 5.74 3.24 -3.53
N VAL A 5 5.78 3.85 -2.35
CA VAL A 5 5.80 3.14 -1.07
C VAL A 5 4.74 3.75 -0.15
N GLY A 6 3.88 2.91 0.41
CA GLY A 6 3.01 3.28 1.52
C GLY A 6 3.70 3.01 2.85
N LEU A 7 3.80 4.03 3.72
CA LEU A 7 4.30 3.86 5.09
C LEU A 7 3.13 3.61 6.07
N GLY A 8 3.39 2.84 7.13
CA GLY A 8 2.40 2.49 8.14
C GLY A 8 2.94 1.46 9.14
N ASN A 9 2.13 1.15 10.15
CA ASN A 9 2.41 0.14 11.17
C ASN A 9 1.63 -1.16 10.89
N PRO A 10 2.26 -2.34 11.00
CA PRO A 10 1.60 -3.62 10.80
C PRO A 10 0.69 -3.99 11.98
N GLY A 11 -0.38 -4.74 11.70
CA GLY A 11 -1.32 -5.25 12.70
C GLY A 11 -2.72 -4.63 12.58
N SER A 12 -3.76 -5.44 12.82
CA SER A 12 -5.16 -5.05 12.63
C SER A 12 -5.60 -3.86 13.51
N GLY A 13 -5.02 -3.72 14.70
CA GLY A 13 -5.29 -2.59 15.61
C GLY A 13 -4.86 -1.22 15.06
N TYR A 14 -3.98 -1.17 14.05
CA TYR A 14 -3.50 0.08 13.45
C TYR A 14 -4.14 0.39 12.10
N ALA A 15 -4.99 -0.48 11.56
CA ALA A 15 -5.49 -0.40 10.19
C ALA A 15 -6.17 0.93 9.85
N ALA A 16 -6.87 1.56 10.81
CA ALA A 16 -7.55 2.85 10.63
C ALA A 16 -6.82 4.04 11.27
N ASN A 17 -5.57 3.86 11.72
CA ASN A 17 -4.78 4.96 12.26
C ASN A 17 -4.36 5.92 11.13
N ARG A 18 -4.38 7.23 11.40
CA ARG A 18 -3.87 8.27 10.48
C ARG A 18 -2.42 8.00 10.05
N HIS A 19 -1.61 7.36 10.90
CA HIS A 19 -0.25 6.95 10.54
C HIS A 19 -0.19 5.91 9.42
N ASN A 20 -1.28 5.17 9.18
CA ASN A 20 -1.38 4.13 8.15
C ASN A 20 -1.99 4.64 6.84
N ILE A 21 -2.15 5.95 6.67
CA ILE A 21 -2.71 6.51 5.42
C ILE A 21 -1.88 6.12 4.19
N GLY A 22 -0.56 5.91 4.36
CA GLY A 22 0.31 5.42 3.30
C GLY A 22 -0.06 4.01 2.83
N PHE A 23 -0.31 3.07 3.76
CA PHE A 23 -0.82 1.73 3.44
C PHE A 23 -2.18 1.80 2.74
N MET A 24 -3.12 2.60 3.26
CA MET A 24 -4.45 2.76 2.67
C MET A 24 -4.38 3.33 1.24
N ALA A 25 -3.49 4.28 0.99
CA ALA A 25 -3.27 4.84 -0.33
C ALA A 25 -2.67 3.81 -1.30
N ALA A 26 -1.71 3.00 -0.84
CA ALA A 26 -1.14 1.93 -1.65
C ALA A 26 -2.19 0.86 -2.01
N ASP A 27 -3.03 0.47 -1.04
CA ASP A 27 -4.14 -0.46 -1.28
C ASP A 27 -5.15 0.10 -2.29
N GLU A 28 -5.53 1.37 -2.17
CA GLU A 28 -6.47 2.00 -3.10
C GLU A 28 -5.88 2.18 -4.50
N LEU A 29 -4.57 2.43 -4.62
CA LEU A 29 -3.88 2.41 -5.90
C LEU A 29 -4.00 1.02 -6.54
N VAL A 30 -3.71 -0.05 -5.79
CA VAL A 30 -3.83 -1.43 -6.30
C VAL A 30 -5.27 -1.78 -6.66
N ARG A 31 -6.26 -1.27 -5.90
CA ARG A 31 -7.68 -1.49 -6.18
C ARG A 31 -8.14 -0.78 -7.45
N ARG A 32 -7.68 0.45 -7.70
CA ARG A 32 -8.08 1.27 -8.85
C ARG A 32 -7.38 0.87 -10.14
N TYR A 33 -6.14 0.41 -10.05
CA TYR A 33 -5.30 0.14 -11.19
C TYR A 33 -4.92 -1.33 -11.26
N SER A 34 -5.05 -1.94 -12.44
CA SER A 34 -4.67 -3.34 -12.66
C SER A 34 -3.15 -3.48 -12.78
N PHE A 35 -2.43 -3.44 -11.66
CA PHE A 35 -1.00 -3.72 -11.64
C PHE A 35 -0.74 -5.16 -12.12
N GLY A 36 0.37 -5.34 -12.83
CA GLY A 36 0.81 -6.66 -13.27
C GLY A 36 1.19 -7.56 -12.08
N PRO A 37 1.25 -8.89 -12.30
CA PRO A 37 1.64 -9.83 -11.25
C PRO A 37 3.05 -9.54 -10.74
N TRP A 38 3.32 -9.97 -9.50
CA TRP A 38 4.66 -9.88 -8.93
C TRP A 38 5.70 -10.55 -9.84
N ARG A 39 6.71 -9.78 -10.24
CA ARG A 39 7.85 -10.30 -11.00
C ARG A 39 8.99 -10.57 -10.02
N LYS A 40 9.42 -11.82 -9.92
CA LYS A 40 10.70 -12.16 -9.30
C LYS A 40 11.82 -11.61 -10.20
N LYS A 41 12.89 -11.11 -9.58
CA LYS A 41 14.14 -10.83 -10.28
C LYS A 41 14.76 -12.12 -10.81
#